data_AF-A0A0G1RKT0-F1
#
_entry.id   AF-A0A0G1RKT0-F1
#
_cell.length_a   1.000
_cell.length_b   1.000
_cell.length_c   1.000
_cell.angle_alpha   90.00
_cell.angle_beta   90.00
_cell.angle_gamma   90.00
#
_symmetry.space_group_name_H-M   'P 1'
#
loop_
_entity.id
_entity.type
_entity.pdbx_description
1 polymer ?
#
loop_
_entity_poly.entity_id
_entity_poly.type
_entity_poly.pdbx_seq_one_letter_code
_entity_poly.pdbx_strand_id
1 'polypeptide(L)'
;MFSFDFYQTAYLSAGIFYMLIWLVFYLLRKDLHRQMLIVGLFLIGTAPINVIWHGDYWSPPYIFGELFRFEDFFWGFAFAGVAAVAYKVIFASELKLTQPKSFQSIAANLFRVLFLIIFPLVVLTNIFHINSIYSISIGLIFALLYMYRVRPDLIYDMLWSGLFSFIFILVFYIIWQYPYPEVFYRFWKLDAISGIMLLGIPVEELVWFFLAGAFIGPLYEFITGATVVRCTK
;
A
#
# COMPACT_ATOMS: atom_id res chain seq x y z
N MET A 1 -3.97 29.19 21.86
CA MET A 1 -5.24 28.76 21.22
C MET A 1 -4.83 27.98 19.99
N PHE A 2 -4.90 26.64 20.03
CA PHE A 2 -4.56 25.83 18.86
C PHE A 2 -5.66 26.07 17.81
N SER A 3 -5.34 26.84 16.77
CA SER A 3 -6.22 26.95 15.61
C SER A 3 -6.18 25.61 14.90
N PHE A 4 -7.27 24.84 15.01
CA PHE A 4 -7.44 23.61 14.26
C PHE A 4 -7.61 23.96 12.78
N ASP A 5 -6.60 23.71 11.96
CA ASP A 5 -6.73 23.83 10.50
C ASP A 5 -7.57 22.64 10.02
N PHE A 6 -8.65 22.91 9.31
CA PHE A 6 -9.54 21.90 8.75
C PHE A 6 -8.76 20.84 7.94
N TYR A 7 -7.68 21.24 7.26
CA TYR A 7 -6.81 20.33 6.52
C TYR A 7 -6.11 19.28 7.39
N GLN A 8 -5.95 19.50 8.70
CA GLN A 8 -5.41 18.48 9.62
C GLN A 8 -6.26 17.20 9.62
N THR A 9 -7.56 17.31 9.32
CA THR A 9 -8.46 16.14 9.26
C THR A 9 -8.39 15.35 7.96
N ALA A 10 -7.77 15.93 6.92
CA ALA A 10 -7.79 15.32 5.60
C ALA A 10 -7.10 13.96 5.63
N TYR A 11 -5.90 13.85 6.22
CA TYR A 11 -5.16 12.58 6.20
C TYR A 11 -5.89 11.46 6.96
N LEU A 12 -6.47 11.77 8.13
CA LEU A 12 -7.32 10.81 8.85
C LEU A 12 -8.52 10.34 8.01
N SER A 13 -9.13 11.23 7.21
CA SER A 13 -10.25 10.84 6.35
C SER A 13 -9.87 9.81 5.27
N ALA A 14 -8.63 9.83 4.79
CA ALA A 14 -8.10 8.78 3.91
C ALA A 14 -7.99 7.43 4.62
N GLY A 15 -7.53 7.43 5.88
CA GLY A 15 -7.54 6.24 6.73
C GLY A 15 -8.95 5.70 6.95
N ILE A 16 -9.92 6.57 7.22
CA ILE A 16 -11.34 6.19 7.43
C ILE A 16 -11.90 5.55 6.17
N PHE A 17 -11.66 6.13 4.99
CA PHE A 17 -12.11 5.58 3.71
C PHE A 17 -11.65 4.12 3.53
N TYR A 18 -10.35 3.86 3.68
CA TYR A 18 -9.83 2.50 3.57
C TYR A 18 -10.34 1.58 4.69
N MET A 19 -10.52 2.10 5.90
CA MET A 19 -11.06 1.31 7.01
C MET A 19 -12.51 0.87 6.76
N LEU A 20 -13.32 1.71 6.11
CA LEU A 20 -14.68 1.31 5.72
C LEU A 20 -14.67 0.17 4.69
N ILE A 21 -13.79 0.25 3.67
CA ILE A 21 -13.62 -0.85 2.70
C ILE A 21 -13.13 -2.11 3.41
N TRP A 22 -12.15 -1.96 4.30
CA TRP A 22 -11.61 -3.05 5.11
C TRP A 22 -12.72 -3.74 5.90
N LEU A 23 -13.57 -2.97 6.58
CA LEU A 23 -14.68 -3.49 7.37
C LEU A 23 -15.71 -4.21 6.49
N VAL A 24 -16.06 -3.65 5.34
CA VAL A 24 -16.96 -4.31 4.37
C VAL A 24 -16.38 -5.64 3.93
N PHE A 25 -15.10 -5.70 3.53
CA PHE A 25 -14.45 -6.94 3.10
C PHE A 25 -14.36 -7.95 4.24
N TYR A 26 -14.04 -7.50 5.45
CA TYR A 26 -14.00 -8.33 6.64
C TYR A 26 -15.39 -8.94 6.94
N LEU A 27 -16.47 -8.16 6.84
CA LEU A 27 -17.83 -8.69 7.07
C LEU A 27 -18.28 -9.66 5.97
N LEU A 28 -17.89 -9.43 4.72
CA LEU A 28 -18.29 -10.24 3.57
C LEU A 28 -17.54 -11.58 3.46
N ARG A 29 -16.24 -11.61 3.82
CA ARG A 29 -15.35 -12.76 3.57
C ARG A 29 -14.60 -13.22 4.81
N LYS A 30 -15.29 -14.01 5.64
CA LYS A 30 -14.75 -14.56 6.90
C LYS A 30 -13.53 -15.45 6.72
N ASP A 31 -13.42 -16.12 5.58
CA ASP A 31 -12.27 -16.95 5.22
C ASP A 31 -10.97 -16.14 5.01
N LEU A 32 -11.07 -14.83 4.75
CA LEU A 32 -9.93 -13.96 4.46
C LEU A 32 -9.44 -13.15 5.67
N HIS A 33 -10.12 -13.22 6.82
CA HIS A 33 -9.79 -12.46 8.04
C HIS A 33 -8.32 -12.57 8.44
N ARG A 34 -7.79 -13.79 8.46
CA ARG A 34 -6.41 -14.05 8.85
C ARG A 34 -5.42 -13.34 7.93
N GLN A 35 -5.67 -13.34 6.62
CA GLN A 35 -4.83 -12.67 5.65
C GLN A 35 -4.88 -11.15 5.82
N MET A 36 -6.09 -10.58 5.96
CA MET A 36 -6.26 -9.15 6.20
C MET A 36 -5.51 -8.68 7.45
N LEU A 37 -5.62 -9.43 8.55
CA LEU A 37 -4.98 -9.09 9.82
C LEU A 37 -3.45 -9.24 9.76
N ILE A 38 -2.95 -10.36 9.22
CA ILE A 38 -1.50 -10.60 9.16
C ILE A 38 -0.81 -9.56 8.28
N VAL A 39 -1.35 -9.29 7.09
CA VAL A 39 -0.74 -8.33 6.15
C VAL A 39 -0.91 -6.90 6.65
N GLY A 40 -2.06 -6.57 7.26
CA GLY A 40 -2.28 -5.29 7.93
C GLY A 40 -1.27 -5.02 9.05
N LEU A 41 -1.10 -5.97 9.97
CA LEU A 41 -0.13 -5.87 11.08
C LEU A 41 1.32 -5.81 10.58
N PHE A 42 1.62 -6.53 9.50
CA PHE A 42 2.94 -6.47 8.88
C PHE A 42 3.26 -5.05 8.38
N LEU A 43 2.31 -4.39 7.72
CA LEU A 43 2.56 -3.05 7.17
C LEU A 43 2.59 -1.95 8.24
N ILE A 44 1.88 -2.12 9.36
CA ILE A 44 2.10 -1.29 10.57
C ILE A 44 3.58 -1.31 10.97
N GLY A 45 4.24 -2.46 10.91
CA GLY A 45 5.67 -2.59 11.21
C GLY A 45 6.59 -1.80 10.27
N THR A 46 6.11 -1.44 9.08
CA THR A 46 6.84 -0.63 8.09
C THR A 46 6.59 0.87 8.20
N ALA A 47 5.59 1.31 8.98
CA ALA A 47 5.24 2.72 9.13
C ALA A 47 6.40 3.63 9.61
N PRO A 48 7.39 3.19 10.42
CA PRO A 48 8.57 4.01 10.73
C PRO A 48 9.37 4.43 9.48
N ILE A 49 9.29 3.67 8.37
CA ILE A 49 9.93 4.01 7.09
C ILE A 49 9.33 5.30 6.50
N ASN A 50 8.08 5.63 6.85
CA ASN A 50 7.39 6.82 6.35
C ASN A 50 8.08 8.14 6.75
N VAL A 51 9.00 8.12 7.73
CA VAL A 51 9.86 9.28 8.07
C VAL A 51 10.70 9.75 6.87
N ILE A 52 11.12 8.84 5.99
CA ILE A 52 11.92 9.18 4.80
C ILE A 52 11.13 10.07 3.83
N TRP A 53 9.80 9.96 3.83
CA TRP A 53 8.91 10.52 2.82
C TRP A 53 8.61 11.99 3.14
N HIS A 54 8.47 12.30 4.43
CA HIS A 54 8.24 13.64 5.00
C HIS A 54 9.34 14.64 4.68
N GLY A 55 10.58 14.17 4.66
CA GLY A 55 11.72 15.02 4.30
C GLY A 55 11.68 15.49 2.86
N ASP A 56 11.02 14.74 1.97
CA ASP A 56 11.40 14.74 0.55
C ASP A 56 10.26 15.17 -0.38
N TYR A 57 9.12 14.46 -0.42
CA TYR A 57 8.04 14.77 -1.37
C TYR A 57 6.64 14.87 -0.76
N TRP A 58 6.42 14.35 0.46
CA TRP A 58 5.07 14.27 1.02
C TRP A 58 5.05 14.48 2.53
N SER A 59 4.33 15.49 3.00
CA SER A 59 4.26 15.88 4.41
C SER A 59 2.85 16.29 4.83
N PRO A 60 1.95 15.35 5.11
CA PRO A 60 0.62 15.65 5.64
C PRO A 60 0.70 16.19 7.08
N PRO A 61 -0.26 17.04 7.48
CA PRO A 61 -0.49 17.36 8.87
C PRO A 61 -1.10 16.16 9.63
N TYR A 62 -0.71 16.01 10.90
CA TYR A 62 -1.25 15.00 11.82
C TYR A 62 -2.11 15.64 12.90
N ILE A 63 -3.26 15.05 13.20
CA ILE A 63 -4.16 15.50 14.28
C ILE A 63 -3.51 15.23 15.64
N PHE A 64 -2.89 14.04 15.79
CA PHE A 64 -2.26 13.61 17.05
C PHE A 64 -0.79 14.03 17.17
N GLY A 65 -0.31 14.83 16.22
CA GLY A 65 1.06 15.34 16.16
C GLY A 65 2.06 14.35 15.56
N GLU A 66 3.22 14.86 15.16
CA GLU A 66 4.26 14.09 14.45
C GLU A 66 4.96 13.02 15.30
N LEU A 67 4.88 13.13 16.64
CA LEU A 67 5.45 12.14 17.56
C LEU A 67 4.61 10.85 17.61
N PHE A 68 3.29 10.98 17.44
CA PHE A 68 2.36 9.87 17.46
C PHE A 68 1.60 9.81 16.13
N ARG A 69 2.27 9.24 15.12
CA ARG A 69 1.81 9.11 13.73
C ARG A 69 0.71 8.05 13.58
N PHE A 70 -0.32 8.13 14.40
CA PHE A 70 -1.43 7.18 14.44
C PHE A 70 -2.06 6.96 13.07
N GLU A 71 -2.22 8.05 12.32
CA GLU A 71 -2.83 8.08 11.00
C GLU A 71 -2.09 7.18 10.01
N ASP A 72 -0.75 7.11 10.07
CA ASP A 72 0.04 6.21 9.22
C ASP A 72 -0.21 4.74 9.54
N PHE A 73 -0.25 4.40 10.83
CA PHE A 73 -0.52 3.03 11.26
C PHE A 73 -1.94 2.62 10.89
N PHE A 74 -2.91 3.52 11.12
CA PHE A 74 -4.32 3.29 10.86
C PHE A 74 -4.61 3.13 9.36
N TRP A 75 -4.13 4.07 8.55
CA TRP A 75 -4.26 4.00 7.10
C TRP A 75 -3.49 2.81 6.52
N GLY A 76 -2.23 2.60 6.95
CA GLY A 76 -1.38 1.54 6.45
C GLY A 76 -1.95 0.14 6.73
N PHE A 77 -2.50 -0.08 7.93
CA PHE A 77 -3.20 -1.32 8.27
C PHE A 77 -4.40 -1.57 7.36
N ALA A 78 -5.26 -0.55 7.18
CA ALA A 78 -6.47 -0.67 6.40
C ALA A 78 -6.16 -0.90 4.91
N PHE A 79 -5.27 -0.09 4.33
CA PHE A 79 -4.82 -0.23 2.95
C PHE A 79 -4.23 -1.62 2.69
N ALA A 80 -3.30 -2.07 3.53
CA ALA A 80 -2.64 -3.36 3.36
C ALA A 80 -3.63 -4.53 3.45
N GLY A 81 -4.53 -4.48 4.42
CA GLY A 81 -5.56 -5.51 4.59
C GLY A 81 -6.52 -5.56 3.40
N VAL A 82 -6.93 -4.41 2.86
CA VAL A 82 -7.77 -4.31 1.66
C VAL A 82 -7.03 -4.83 0.43
N ALA A 83 -5.82 -4.32 0.18
CA ALA A 83 -5.02 -4.70 -0.98
C ALA A 83 -4.74 -6.21 -1.00
N ALA A 84 -4.43 -6.81 0.14
CA ALA A 84 -4.19 -8.25 0.28
C ALA A 84 -5.35 -9.14 -0.16
N VAL A 85 -6.59 -8.63 -0.14
CA VAL A 85 -7.79 -9.44 -0.36
C VAL A 85 -8.72 -8.94 -1.46
N ALA A 86 -8.52 -7.75 -2.00
CA ALA A 86 -9.40 -7.14 -2.99
C ALA A 86 -9.67 -8.06 -4.19
N TYR A 87 -8.63 -8.66 -4.76
CA TYR A 87 -8.75 -9.64 -5.84
C TYR A 87 -9.67 -10.81 -5.46
N LYS A 88 -9.45 -11.39 -4.28
CA LYS A 88 -10.19 -12.58 -3.80
C LYS A 88 -11.65 -12.25 -3.48
N VAL A 89 -11.91 -11.07 -2.92
CA VAL A 89 -13.28 -10.59 -2.63
C VAL A 89 -14.04 -10.39 -3.93
N ILE A 90 -13.47 -9.65 -4.89
CA ILE A 90 -14.15 -9.26 -6.13
C ILE A 90 -14.38 -10.46 -7.05
N PHE A 91 -13.39 -11.34 -7.20
CA PHE A 91 -13.50 -12.53 -8.05
C PHE A 91 -13.98 -13.79 -7.32
N ALA A 92 -14.47 -13.66 -6.07
CA ALA A 92 -14.94 -14.77 -5.24
C ALA A 92 -13.98 -15.99 -5.25
N SER A 93 -12.68 -15.73 -5.20
CA SER A 93 -11.66 -16.79 -5.22
C SER A 93 -11.40 -17.31 -3.82
N GLU A 94 -11.21 -18.62 -3.69
CA GLU A 94 -10.89 -19.29 -2.42
C GLU A 94 -9.37 -19.38 -2.23
N LEU A 95 -8.95 -19.24 -0.96
CA LEU A 95 -7.58 -19.50 -0.57
C LEU A 95 -7.43 -20.98 -0.18
N LYS A 96 -6.63 -21.74 -0.93
CA LYS A 96 -6.25 -23.10 -0.56
C LYS A 96 -4.80 -23.14 -0.12
N LEU A 97 -4.59 -23.48 1.14
CA LEU A 97 -3.29 -23.83 1.66
C LEU A 97 -2.97 -25.25 1.20
N THR A 98 -2.12 -25.37 0.17
CA THR A 98 -1.73 -26.67 -0.40
C THR A 98 -0.74 -27.38 0.50
N GLN A 99 0.28 -26.69 1.03
CA GLN A 99 1.11 -27.13 2.14
C GLN A 99 1.71 -25.93 2.91
N PRO A 100 1.79 -25.99 4.25
CA PRO A 100 2.44 -24.93 5.02
C PRO A 100 3.96 -24.93 4.76
N LYS A 101 4.50 -23.83 4.24
CA LYS A 101 5.95 -23.63 4.19
C LYS A 101 6.55 -23.58 5.60
N SER A 102 7.79 -24.05 5.73
CA SER A 102 8.54 -23.89 6.99
C SER A 102 8.73 -22.40 7.32
N PHE A 103 8.78 -22.08 8.60
CA PHE A 103 9.03 -20.71 9.07
C PHE A 103 10.29 -20.10 8.45
N GLN A 104 11.36 -20.89 8.32
CA GLN A 104 12.61 -20.48 7.69
C GLN A 104 12.41 -20.07 6.22
N SER A 105 11.58 -20.79 5.47
CA SER A 105 11.29 -20.45 4.05
C SER A 105 10.45 -19.17 3.94
N ILE A 106 9.47 -19.00 4.84
CA ILE A 106 8.66 -17.78 4.93
C ILE A 106 9.57 -16.57 5.21
N ALA A 107 10.39 -16.66 6.25
CA ALA A 107 11.31 -15.60 6.65
C ALA A 107 12.32 -15.26 5.55
N ALA A 108 12.89 -16.27 4.88
CA ALA A 108 13.84 -16.05 3.78
C ALA A 108 13.20 -15.33 2.58
N ASN A 109 11.99 -15.73 2.17
CA ASN A 109 11.30 -15.05 1.06
C ASN A 109 10.90 -13.62 1.43
N LEU A 110 10.41 -13.43 2.65
CA LEU A 110 10.08 -12.10 3.18
C LEU A 110 11.31 -11.19 3.22
N PHE A 111 12.44 -11.69 3.74
CA PHE A 111 13.70 -10.95 3.76
C PHE A 111 14.15 -10.55 2.36
N ARG A 112 14.07 -11.46 1.38
CA ARG A 112 14.47 -11.15 0.00
C ARG A 112 13.61 -10.05 -0.63
N VAL A 113 12.30 -10.12 -0.51
CA VAL A 113 11.43 -9.07 -1.09
C VAL A 113 11.61 -7.74 -0.37
N LEU A 114 11.74 -7.76 0.96
CA LEU A 114 12.02 -6.54 1.73
C LEU A 114 13.38 -5.94 1.37
N PHE A 115 14.40 -6.77 1.19
CA PHE A 115 15.71 -6.31 0.74
C PHE A 115 15.63 -5.64 -0.65
N LEU A 116 14.90 -6.24 -1.59
CA LEU A 116 14.71 -5.67 -2.93
C LEU A 116 13.95 -4.33 -2.92
N ILE A 117 13.17 -4.04 -1.87
CA ILE A 117 12.47 -2.76 -1.70
C ILE A 117 13.35 -1.75 -0.96
N ILE A 118 13.90 -2.16 0.20
CA ILE A 118 14.64 -1.28 1.11
C ILE A 118 16.00 -0.90 0.53
N PHE A 119 16.69 -1.82 -0.15
CA PHE A 119 18.02 -1.52 -0.69
C PHE A 119 17.99 -0.39 -1.73
N PRO A 120 17.13 -0.42 -2.77
CA PRO A 120 16.96 0.72 -3.68
C PRO A 120 16.48 1.97 -2.96
N LEU A 121 15.53 1.86 -2.03
CA LEU A 121 15.07 3.02 -1.26
C LEU A 121 16.24 3.72 -0.55
N VAL A 122 17.06 2.98 0.19
CA VAL A 122 18.17 3.55 0.96
C VAL A 122 19.28 4.06 0.05
N VAL A 123 19.70 3.27 -0.94
CA VAL A 123 20.82 3.62 -1.82
C VAL A 123 20.47 4.79 -2.73
N LEU A 124 19.34 4.73 -3.43
CA LEU A 124 18.96 5.77 -4.39
C LEU A 124 18.64 7.09 -3.68
N THR A 125 17.97 7.04 -2.52
CA THR A 125 17.62 8.27 -1.78
C THR A 125 18.83 8.90 -1.07
N ASN A 126 19.66 8.11 -0.37
CA ASN A 126 20.72 8.68 0.48
C ASN A 126 22.06 8.87 -0.25
N ILE A 127 22.33 8.09 -1.29
CA ILE A 127 23.62 8.15 -2.03
C ILE A 127 23.46 8.93 -3.33
N PHE A 128 22.38 8.65 -4.08
CA PHE A 128 22.14 9.28 -5.38
C PHE A 128 21.18 10.47 -5.32
N HIS A 129 20.63 10.78 -4.13
CA HIS A 129 19.69 11.88 -3.91
C HIS A 129 18.46 11.83 -4.83
N ILE A 130 18.04 10.63 -5.21
CA ILE A 130 16.81 10.40 -5.98
C ILE A 130 15.63 10.46 -5.02
N ASN A 131 14.58 11.19 -5.43
CA ASN A 131 13.37 11.31 -4.62
C ASN A 131 12.83 9.93 -4.20
N SER A 132 12.48 9.82 -2.92
CA SER A 132 12.06 8.60 -2.27
C SER A 132 10.85 7.93 -2.93
N ILE A 133 9.93 8.67 -3.58
CA ILE A 133 8.81 8.06 -4.33
C ILE A 133 9.30 7.26 -5.54
N TYR A 134 10.33 7.73 -6.24
CA TYR A 134 10.94 6.99 -7.36
C TYR A 134 11.77 5.82 -6.83
N SER A 135 12.54 6.06 -5.78
CA SER A 135 13.39 5.04 -5.16
C SER A 135 12.58 3.84 -4.64
N ILE A 136 11.46 4.08 -3.95
CA ILE A 136 10.56 3.01 -3.49
C ILE A 136 9.84 2.34 -4.68
N SER A 137 9.44 3.09 -5.70
CA SER A 137 8.78 2.54 -6.89
C SER A 137 9.69 1.58 -7.64
N ILE A 138 10.97 1.93 -7.79
CA ILE A 138 12.00 1.04 -8.37
C ILE A 138 12.17 -0.23 -7.53
N GLY A 139 12.21 -0.09 -6.20
CA GLY A 139 12.28 -1.24 -5.29
C GLY A 139 11.07 -2.17 -5.40
N LEU A 140 9.86 -1.62 -5.48
CA LEU A 140 8.63 -2.37 -5.70
C LEU A 140 8.67 -3.11 -7.04
N ILE A 141 9.16 -2.48 -8.12
CA ILE A 141 9.33 -3.14 -9.42
C ILE A 141 10.28 -4.33 -9.30
N PHE A 142 11.43 -4.20 -8.65
CA PHE A 142 12.35 -5.33 -8.45
C PHE A 142 11.73 -6.46 -7.63
N ALA A 143 11.00 -6.13 -6.56
CA ALA A 143 10.29 -7.14 -5.77
C ALA A 143 9.21 -7.85 -6.58
N LEU A 144 8.43 -7.13 -7.38
CA LEU A 144 7.41 -7.68 -8.28
C LEU A 144 8.03 -8.62 -9.34
N LEU A 145 9.12 -8.20 -9.98
CA LEU A 145 9.85 -9.03 -10.94
C LEU A 145 10.36 -10.31 -10.29
N TYR A 146 10.90 -10.23 -9.07
CA TYR A 146 11.34 -11.40 -8.32
C TYR A 146 10.17 -12.32 -7.95
N MET A 147 9.06 -11.76 -7.44
CA MET A 147 7.88 -12.54 -7.09
C MET A 147 7.31 -13.24 -8.31
N TYR A 148 7.21 -12.57 -9.46
CA TYR A 148 6.76 -13.15 -10.73
C TYR A 148 7.70 -14.27 -11.21
N ARG A 149 9.03 -14.06 -11.11
CA ARG A 149 10.04 -15.07 -11.48
C ARG A 149 9.88 -16.37 -10.68
N VAL A 150 9.54 -16.26 -9.39
CA VAL A 150 9.44 -17.40 -8.46
C VAL A 150 8.02 -18.01 -8.42
N ARG A 151 6.99 -17.18 -8.58
CA ARG A 151 5.56 -17.55 -8.52
C ARG A 151 4.79 -16.89 -9.68
N PRO A 152 5.01 -17.33 -10.94
CA PRO A 152 4.33 -16.75 -12.10
C PRO A 152 2.81 -16.98 -12.06
N ASP A 153 2.33 -17.96 -11.29
CA ASP A 153 0.92 -18.22 -11.04
C ASP A 153 0.19 -17.04 -10.35
N LEU A 154 0.93 -16.16 -9.65
CA LEU A 154 0.36 -15.02 -8.92
C LEU A 154 0.18 -13.76 -9.79
N ILE A 155 0.53 -13.79 -11.09
CA ILE A 155 0.51 -12.59 -11.95
C ILE A 155 -0.87 -11.92 -12.01
N TYR A 156 -1.96 -12.70 -12.02
CA TYR A 156 -3.30 -12.13 -12.02
C TYR A 156 -3.64 -11.48 -10.69
N ASP A 157 -3.26 -12.09 -9.56
CA ASP A 157 -3.46 -11.48 -8.24
C ASP A 157 -2.64 -10.16 -8.15
N MET A 158 -1.39 -10.15 -8.64
CA MET A 158 -0.58 -8.92 -8.74
C MET A 158 -1.30 -7.82 -9.54
N LEU A 159 -1.66 -8.09 -10.79
CA LEU A 159 -2.21 -7.06 -11.68
C LEU A 159 -3.57 -6.56 -11.21
N TRP A 160 -4.46 -7.45 -10.76
CA TRP A 160 -5.78 -7.06 -10.28
C TRP A 160 -5.72 -6.34 -8.94
N SER A 161 -4.88 -6.79 -8.00
CA SER A 161 -4.72 -6.11 -6.71
C SER A 161 -4.10 -4.72 -6.91
N GLY A 162 -3.13 -4.56 -7.81
CA GLY A 162 -2.62 -3.25 -8.22
C GLY A 162 -3.70 -2.37 -8.85
N LEU A 163 -4.47 -2.92 -9.79
CA LEU A 163 -5.56 -2.18 -10.45
C LEU A 163 -6.65 -1.75 -9.46
N PHE A 164 -7.05 -2.60 -8.51
CA PHE A 164 -8.05 -2.24 -7.52
C PHE A 164 -7.54 -1.18 -6.55
N SER A 165 -6.30 -1.28 -6.10
CA SER A 165 -5.67 -0.22 -5.30
C SER A 165 -5.64 1.12 -6.04
N PHE A 166 -5.27 1.10 -7.33
CA PHE A 166 -5.32 2.28 -8.19
C PHE A 166 -6.74 2.85 -8.32
N ILE A 167 -7.75 2.01 -8.60
CA ILE A 167 -9.14 2.47 -8.76
C ILE A 167 -9.69 3.04 -7.45
N PHE A 168 -9.48 2.35 -6.32
CA PHE A 168 -9.97 2.79 -5.03
C PHE A 168 -9.37 4.13 -4.64
N ILE A 169 -8.06 4.32 -4.82
CA ILE A 169 -7.44 5.61 -4.50
C ILE A 169 -7.85 6.70 -5.48
N LEU A 170 -7.97 6.40 -6.78
CA LEU A 170 -8.37 7.39 -7.77
C LEU A 170 -9.78 7.93 -7.47
N VAL A 171 -10.73 7.03 -7.20
CA VAL A 171 -12.09 7.42 -6.80
C VAL A 171 -12.08 8.22 -5.51
N PHE A 172 -11.32 7.78 -4.50
CA PHE A 172 -11.19 8.50 -3.25
C PHE A 172 -10.66 9.91 -3.47
N TYR A 173 -9.53 10.07 -4.16
CA TYR A 173 -8.89 11.36 -4.39
C TYR A 173 -9.73 12.32 -5.24
N ILE A 174 -10.52 11.83 -6.19
CA ILE A 174 -11.48 12.68 -6.92
C ILE A 174 -12.53 13.25 -5.94
N ILE A 175 -13.07 12.41 -5.05
CA ILE A 175 -14.07 12.84 -4.06
C ILE A 175 -13.44 13.73 -2.98
N TRP A 176 -12.22 13.40 -2.55
CA TRP A 176 -11.50 14.04 -1.45
C TRP A 176 -11.11 15.49 -1.76
N GLN A 177 -10.87 15.81 -3.03
CA GLN A 177 -10.61 17.18 -3.49
C GLN A 177 -11.82 18.12 -3.30
N TYR A 178 -13.05 17.62 -3.18
CA TYR A 178 -14.21 18.48 -2.96
C TYR A 178 -14.17 19.20 -1.60
N PRO A 179 -14.03 18.51 -0.46
CA PRO A 179 -13.82 19.17 0.82
C PRO A 179 -12.41 19.76 0.98
N TYR A 180 -11.38 19.22 0.31
CA TYR A 180 -9.99 19.67 0.44
C TYR A 180 -9.36 20.04 -0.91
N PRO A 181 -9.76 21.15 -1.54
CA PRO A 181 -9.36 21.49 -2.91
C PRO A 181 -7.85 21.72 -3.09
N GLU A 182 -7.13 22.08 -2.03
CA GLU A 182 -5.68 22.33 -2.08
C GLU A 182 -4.85 21.18 -1.51
N VAL A 183 -5.45 20.02 -1.24
CA VAL A 183 -4.79 18.95 -0.47
C VAL A 183 -3.48 18.49 -1.11
N PHE A 184 -3.45 18.37 -2.44
CA PHE A 184 -2.24 17.96 -3.16
C PHE A 184 -1.15 19.03 -3.13
N TYR A 185 -1.51 20.31 -3.25
CA TYR A 185 -0.55 21.42 -3.16
C TYR A 185 0.00 21.63 -1.76
N ARG A 186 -0.77 21.27 -0.72
CA ARG A 186 -0.36 21.43 0.68
C ARG A 186 0.47 20.24 1.18
N PHE A 187 0.10 19.02 0.79
CA PHE A 187 0.70 17.81 1.38
C PHE A 187 1.82 17.26 0.50
N TRP A 188 1.78 17.46 -0.82
CA TRP A 188 2.85 17.03 -1.72
C TRP A 188 3.71 18.23 -2.11
N LYS A 189 5.04 18.06 -2.05
CA LYS A 189 6.01 19.00 -2.59
C LYS A 189 6.13 18.74 -4.09
N LEU A 190 5.22 19.30 -4.88
CA LEU A 190 5.06 19.00 -6.31
C LEU A 190 6.32 19.32 -7.13
N ASP A 191 7.10 20.29 -6.67
CA ASP A 191 8.39 20.74 -7.18
C ASP A 191 9.55 19.77 -6.88
N ALA A 192 9.36 18.83 -5.94
CA ALA A 192 10.29 17.72 -5.69
C ALA A 192 10.00 16.48 -6.56
N ILE A 193 8.88 16.47 -7.29
CA ILE A 193 8.45 15.39 -8.20
C ILE A 193 8.22 15.98 -9.62
N SER A 194 7.63 15.23 -10.56
CA SER A 194 7.49 15.69 -11.95
C SER A 194 6.52 16.87 -12.12
N GLY A 195 5.64 17.09 -11.13
CA GLY A 195 4.54 18.06 -11.21
C GLY A 195 3.43 17.67 -12.19
N ILE A 196 3.46 16.47 -12.77
CA ILE A 196 2.43 15.99 -13.70
C ILE A 196 1.22 15.52 -12.91
N MET A 197 0.06 16.10 -13.23
CA MET A 197 -1.21 15.85 -12.53
C MET A 197 -2.22 15.16 -13.45
N LEU A 198 -2.84 14.08 -12.97
CA LEU A 198 -4.01 13.44 -13.58
C LEU A 198 -5.24 13.77 -12.73
N LEU A 199 -6.20 14.52 -13.29
CA LEU A 199 -7.42 14.94 -12.57
C LEU A 199 -7.11 15.66 -11.23
N GLY A 200 -6.04 16.46 -11.20
CA GLY A 200 -5.59 17.17 -9.99
C GLY A 200 -4.80 16.31 -8.99
N ILE A 201 -4.44 15.08 -9.35
CA ILE A 201 -3.71 14.12 -8.50
C ILE A 201 -2.31 13.88 -9.09
N PRO A 202 -1.22 13.90 -8.28
CA PRO A 202 0.12 13.55 -8.76
C PRO A 202 0.16 12.14 -9.37
N VAL A 203 0.71 12.00 -10.57
CA VAL A 203 0.76 10.71 -11.27
C VAL A 203 1.60 9.69 -10.51
N GLU A 204 2.69 10.14 -9.89
CA GLU A 204 3.58 9.30 -9.09
C GLU A 204 2.86 8.61 -7.95
N GLU A 205 1.91 9.30 -7.31
CA GLU A 205 1.09 8.75 -6.23
C GLU A 205 0.23 7.59 -6.74
N LEU A 206 -0.42 7.78 -7.89
CA LEU A 206 -1.25 6.75 -8.51
C LEU A 206 -0.42 5.52 -8.94
N VAL A 207 0.78 5.75 -9.48
CA VAL A 207 1.73 4.69 -9.82
C VAL A 207 2.16 3.93 -8.56
N TRP A 208 2.47 4.65 -7.48
CA TRP A 208 2.84 4.05 -6.20
C TRP A 208 1.74 3.13 -5.67
N PHE A 209 0.48 3.59 -5.66
CA PHE A 209 -0.66 2.77 -5.23
C PHE A 209 -0.86 1.51 -6.07
N PHE A 210 -0.66 1.61 -7.38
CA PHE A 210 -0.69 0.44 -8.26
C PHE A 210 0.41 -0.56 -7.90
N LEU A 211 1.66 -0.10 -7.78
CA LEU A 211 2.81 -0.97 -7.47
C LEU A 211 2.71 -1.59 -6.07
N ALA A 212 2.33 -0.79 -5.07
CA ALA A 212 2.10 -1.25 -3.71
C ALA A 212 0.97 -2.26 -3.65
N GLY A 213 -0.16 -2.00 -4.31
CA GLY A 213 -1.28 -2.95 -4.42
C GLY A 213 -0.87 -4.26 -5.08
N ALA A 214 -0.11 -4.19 -6.18
CA ALA A 214 0.37 -5.36 -6.90
C ALA A 214 1.36 -6.20 -6.08
N PHE A 215 2.13 -5.56 -5.21
CA PHE A 215 3.06 -6.23 -4.31
C PHE A 215 2.33 -6.86 -3.11
N ILE A 216 1.47 -6.09 -2.44
CA ILE A 216 0.77 -6.48 -1.21
C ILE A 216 -0.26 -7.56 -1.47
N GLY A 217 -1.02 -7.47 -2.56
CA GLY A 217 -2.09 -8.40 -2.93
C GLY A 217 -1.73 -9.88 -2.77
N PRO A 218 -0.69 -10.34 -3.48
CA PRO A 218 -0.22 -11.72 -3.43
C PRO A 218 0.87 -11.98 -2.37
N LEU A 219 1.23 -11.00 -1.53
CA LEU A 219 2.35 -11.12 -0.59
C LEU A 219 2.18 -12.32 0.34
N TYR A 220 0.97 -12.50 0.86
CA TYR A 220 0.66 -13.60 1.76
C TYR A 220 0.82 -14.97 1.08
N GLU A 221 0.30 -15.12 -0.13
CA GLU A 221 0.41 -16.33 -0.96
C GLU A 221 1.86 -16.63 -1.33
N PHE A 222 2.62 -15.58 -1.63
CA PHE A 222 4.02 -15.68 -1.97
C PHE A 222 4.85 -16.24 -0.81
N ILE A 223 4.74 -15.63 0.37
CA ILE A 223 5.53 -16.02 1.54
C ILE A 223 5.08 -17.36 2.11
N THR A 224 3.76 -17.61 2.22
CA THR A 224 3.22 -18.83 2.83
C THR A 224 3.20 -20.04 1.90
N GLY A 225 3.23 -19.81 0.57
CA GLY A 225 3.01 -20.86 -0.41
C GLY A 225 1.53 -21.17 -0.66
N ALA A 226 0.60 -20.38 -0.13
CA ALA A 226 -0.82 -20.54 -0.43
C ALA A 226 -1.09 -20.42 -1.94
N THR A 227 -2.12 -21.13 -2.40
CA THR A 227 -2.61 -21.08 -3.77
C THR A 227 -4.00 -20.48 -3.80
N VAL A 228 -4.27 -19.67 -4.83
CA VAL A 228 -5.59 -19.10 -5.06
C VAL A 228 -6.32 -19.98 -6.07
N VAL A 229 -7.47 -20.52 -5.68
CA VAL A 229 -8.31 -21.33 -6.55
C VAL A 229 -9.58 -20.54 -6.84
N ARG A 230 -9.87 -20.30 -8.11
CA ARG A 230 -11.14 -19.69 -8.50
C ARG A 230 -12.25 -20.69 -8.23
N CYS A 231 -13.30 -20.27 -7.52
CA CYS A 231 -14.51 -21.05 -7.43
C CYS A 231 -15.15 -21.09 -8.82
N THR A 232 -15.04 -22.23 -9.51
CA THR A 232 -15.94 -22.53 -10.61
C THR A 232 -17.33 -22.73 -10.00
N LYS A 233 -18.20 -21.73 -10.15
CA LYS A 233 -19.64 -21.92 -9.94
C LYS A 233 -20.22 -22.74 -11.08
#